data_AF-A0A952RFH2-F1
#
_entry.id   AF-A0A952RFH2-F1
#
_cell.length_a   1.000
_cell.length_b   1.000
_cell.length_c   1.000
_cell.angle_alpha   90.00
_cell.angle_beta   90.00
_cell.angle_gamma   90.00
#
_symmetry.space_group_name_H-M   'P 1'
#
loop_
_entity.id
_entity.type
_entity.pdbx_description
1 polymer ?
#
loop_
_entity_poly.entity_id
_entity_poly.type
_entity_poly.pdbx_seq_one_letter_code
_entity_poly.pdbx_strand_id
1 'polypeptide(L)'
;MRRPQWIPTRSDVPGVLLALVIGGASVGLVKALPSSPLISDVLVALFLGALVLNVPPLARLAGLGHVGKEREPDRYASGLRFTGKWLLRLSIVLMGLKVQTGFFGRTEIETIFIVAGASIPSTFFFAHVLGVALRVRRPLVDLLAGGTMICGASAVNAIAPAARAHRDEQGVAIAVVFLFSVTAMLSFRTLAFAFGLDASFAGLWSGLAVNDLASAIAVGAQMGEAGGVMAAASKSARILLLAPVLVSIALARRSNTSTSAKKGQLTKSVVDALPAFIVGYVALALVRVAGDRAFAGAPAWASFLAADKLVVDVLMSTVSAGIGLHLDVRSVLASSARAVGVGAGASVWMAGLTLAMIVLLARGHTGVAIALGAAALLAAVALHRVFAGEAAKTRAIERRFEEGQLLTLEECTVLLEQREAGSALDDTFLRRLLDLLSPSIGELIPARTSPLGHGEGCRWLTYWEGKTGWALVAVVREPGSVTPIHAHPHRMLGKAIEGRLEELRFKDVAGGVELTAREVLAHEQLVEAEGLASLHVVRAVGDAPAIDIQLRGPEVGKPGRLLRPARDVDVLTLPVGARIDATEEIDARPGQSGDGAAAGRAAT
;
A
#
# COMPACT_ATOMS: atom_id res chain seq x y z
N MET A 1 17.57 23.46 35.17
CA MET A 1 17.91 23.09 33.77
C MET A 1 17.35 21.70 33.50
N ARG A 2 16.58 21.48 32.42
CA ARG A 2 16.09 20.14 32.07
C ARG A 2 17.29 19.25 31.75
N ARG A 3 17.34 18.06 32.36
CA ARG A 3 18.41 17.07 32.11
C ARG A 3 18.52 16.78 30.60
N PRO A 4 19.72 16.73 30.03
CA PRO A 4 19.88 16.37 28.62
C PRO A 4 19.35 14.96 28.37
N GLN A 5 18.54 14.79 27.32
CA GLN A 5 17.90 13.50 26.99
C GLN A 5 18.89 12.39 26.60
N TRP A 6 20.16 12.72 26.34
CA TRP A 6 21.22 11.77 25.98
C TRP A 6 21.91 11.14 27.20
N ILE A 7 21.55 11.53 28.43
CA ILE A 7 22.06 10.90 29.65
C ILE A 7 21.01 9.90 30.16
N PRO A 8 21.35 8.60 30.31
CA PRO A 8 20.37 7.57 30.67
C PRO A 8 19.80 7.79 32.08
N THR A 9 18.50 7.60 32.22
CA THR A 9 17.77 7.65 33.49
C THR A 9 17.75 6.27 34.17
N ARG A 10 17.36 6.21 35.45
CA ARG A 10 17.23 4.91 36.17
C ARG A 10 16.25 3.96 35.48
N SER A 11 15.22 4.49 34.82
CA SER A 11 14.27 3.71 34.02
C SER A 11 14.85 3.18 32.69
N ASP A 12 15.96 3.74 32.21
CA ASP A 12 16.60 3.27 30.97
C ASP A 12 17.57 2.10 31.23
N VAL A 13 18.13 2.03 32.43
CA VAL A 13 19.16 1.06 32.81
C VAL A 13 18.75 -0.39 32.50
N PRO A 14 17.54 -0.88 32.85
CA PRO A 14 17.19 -2.29 32.62
C PRO A 14 17.24 -2.67 31.13
N GLY A 15 16.70 -1.83 30.25
CA GLY A 15 16.65 -2.12 28.81
C GLY A 15 18.02 -1.99 28.13
N VAL A 16 18.84 -1.02 28.54
CA VAL A 16 20.22 -0.88 28.07
C VAL A 16 21.06 -2.07 28.50
N LEU A 17 20.95 -2.50 29.75
CA LEU A 17 21.66 -3.68 30.27
C LEU A 17 21.26 -4.96 29.54
N LEU A 18 19.96 -5.18 29.30
CA LEU A 18 19.49 -6.34 28.55
C LEU A 18 20.12 -6.40 27.15
N ALA A 19 20.10 -5.28 26.42
CA ALA A 19 20.71 -5.19 25.09
C ALA A 19 22.24 -5.39 25.16
N LEU A 20 22.90 -4.85 26.18
CA LEU A 20 24.35 -4.99 26.37
C LEU A 20 24.74 -6.45 26.68
N VAL A 21 23.97 -7.14 27.53
CA VAL A 21 24.19 -8.55 27.85
C VAL A 21 24.05 -9.42 26.61
N ILE A 22 23.01 -9.22 25.80
CA ILE A 22 22.82 -9.95 24.55
C ILE A 22 23.94 -9.64 23.56
N GLY A 23 24.31 -8.36 23.42
CA GLY A 23 25.43 -7.95 22.56
C GLY A 23 26.76 -8.58 23.00
N GLY A 24 27.07 -8.58 24.29
CA GLY A 24 28.26 -9.22 24.85
C GLY A 24 28.26 -10.74 24.67
N ALA A 25 27.12 -11.39 24.91
CA ALA A 25 26.95 -12.83 24.67
C ALA A 25 27.17 -13.17 23.19
N SER A 26 26.76 -12.29 22.28
CA SER A 26 26.96 -12.47 20.83
C SER A 26 28.44 -12.42 20.45
N VAL A 27 29.19 -11.45 20.99
CA VAL A 27 30.64 -11.37 20.78
C VAL A 27 31.34 -12.61 21.34
N GLY A 28 30.95 -13.07 22.53
CA GLY A 28 31.48 -14.30 23.13
C GLY A 28 31.20 -15.53 22.28
N LEU A 29 29.97 -15.67 21.78
CA LEU A 29 29.55 -16.80 20.95
C LEU A 29 30.29 -16.81 19.61
N VAL A 30 30.46 -15.67 18.95
CA VAL A 30 31.21 -15.58 17.68
C VAL A 30 32.68 -15.92 17.88
N LYS A 31 33.29 -15.54 19.00
CA LYS A 31 34.66 -15.95 19.34
C LYS A 31 34.80 -17.45 19.63
N ALA A 32 33.73 -18.10 20.10
CA ALA A 32 33.72 -19.53 20.41
C ALA A 32 33.45 -20.40 19.18
N LEU A 33 32.83 -19.85 18.13
CA LEU A 33 32.58 -20.54 16.87
C LEU A 33 33.81 -20.50 15.95
N PRO A 34 33.96 -21.46 15.02
CA PRO A 34 34.96 -21.38 13.97
C PRO A 34 34.81 -20.06 13.22
N SER A 35 35.94 -19.42 12.88
CA SER A 35 35.96 -18.15 12.15
C SER A 35 35.29 -18.32 10.78
N SER A 36 33.98 -18.14 10.73
CA SER A 36 33.21 -18.10 9.51
C SER A 36 33.15 -16.65 9.06
N PRO A 37 33.47 -16.35 7.79
CA PRO A 37 33.21 -15.04 7.25
C PRO A 37 31.76 -14.66 7.53
N LEU A 38 30.81 -15.57 7.32
CA LEU A 38 29.36 -15.34 7.30
C LEU A 38 28.74 -14.94 8.64
N ILE A 39 29.40 -15.19 9.77
CA ILE A 39 28.84 -14.96 11.11
C ILE A 39 29.51 -13.73 11.73
N SER A 40 28.83 -12.58 11.72
CA SER A 40 29.26 -11.39 12.48
C SER A 40 28.58 -11.34 13.85
N ASP A 41 29.27 -10.77 14.83
CA ASP A 41 28.75 -10.50 16.18
C ASP A 41 27.50 -9.60 16.14
N VAL A 42 27.46 -8.64 15.23
CA VAL A 42 26.31 -7.77 14.95
C VAL A 42 25.09 -8.56 14.47
N LEU A 43 25.28 -9.50 13.53
CA LEU A 43 24.20 -10.35 13.02
C LEU A 43 23.70 -11.31 14.11
N VAL A 44 24.60 -11.93 14.86
CA VAL A 44 24.26 -12.81 15.99
C VAL A 44 23.49 -12.04 17.07
N ALA A 45 23.89 -10.80 17.37
CA ALA A 45 23.21 -9.94 18.34
C ALA A 45 21.77 -9.61 17.94
N LEU A 46 21.56 -9.25 16.67
CA LEU A 46 20.22 -9.06 16.13
C LEU A 46 19.36 -10.32 16.28
N PHE A 47 19.89 -11.47 15.84
CA PHE A 47 19.16 -12.73 15.89
C PHE A 47 18.83 -13.16 17.31
N LEU A 48 19.79 -13.06 18.25
CA LEU A 48 19.55 -13.38 19.65
C LEU A 48 18.53 -12.43 20.27
N GLY A 49 18.59 -11.13 19.98
CA GLY A 49 17.57 -10.18 20.42
C GLY A 49 16.17 -10.54 19.90
N ALA A 50 16.06 -10.88 18.61
CA ALA A 50 14.81 -11.32 18.00
C ALA A 50 14.30 -12.63 18.60
N LEU A 51 15.20 -13.60 18.80
CA LEU A 51 14.88 -14.88 19.39
C LEU A 51 14.35 -14.72 20.82
N VAL A 52 15.01 -13.89 21.62
CA VAL A 52 14.58 -13.58 23.00
C VAL A 52 13.18 -12.98 23.02
N LEU A 53 12.85 -12.07 22.09
CA LEU A 53 11.52 -11.46 22.04
C LEU A 53 10.42 -12.42 21.55
N ASN A 54 10.70 -13.19 20.49
CA ASN A 54 9.66 -13.96 19.78
C ASN A 54 9.45 -15.37 20.34
N VAL A 55 10.38 -15.90 21.14
CA VAL A 55 10.26 -17.23 21.76
C VAL A 55 9.68 -17.06 23.17
N PRO A 56 8.41 -17.46 23.43
CA PRO A 56 7.74 -17.15 24.69
C PRO A 56 8.47 -17.62 25.96
N PRO A 57 9.13 -18.79 25.99
CA PRO A 57 9.98 -19.18 27.12
C PRO A 57 11.15 -18.22 27.39
N LEU A 58 11.84 -17.75 26.34
CA LEU A 58 12.97 -16.83 26.47
C LEU A 58 12.51 -15.42 26.85
N ALA A 59 11.39 -14.98 26.29
CA ALA A 59 10.78 -13.70 26.66
C ALA A 59 10.43 -13.66 28.14
N ARG A 60 9.78 -14.73 28.65
CA ARG A 60 9.46 -14.88 30.08
C ARG A 60 10.72 -14.92 30.95
N LEU A 61 11.76 -15.64 30.53
CA LEU A 61 13.04 -15.69 31.25
C LEU A 61 13.73 -14.32 31.31
N ALA A 62 13.68 -13.56 30.22
CA ALA A 62 14.18 -12.18 30.16
C ALA A 62 13.29 -11.17 30.90
N GLY A 63 12.12 -11.58 31.40
CA GLY A 63 11.14 -10.72 32.05
C GLY A 63 10.38 -9.80 31.10
N LEU A 64 10.36 -10.11 29.80
CA LEU A 64 9.53 -9.45 28.78
C LEU A 64 8.10 -10.01 28.90
N GLY A 65 7.11 -9.13 29.05
CA GLY A 65 5.69 -9.52 29.20
C GLY A 65 5.10 -10.23 27.97
N HIS A 66 3.95 -10.88 28.12
CA HIS A 66 3.25 -11.54 27.00
C HIS A 66 3.00 -10.53 25.85
N VAL A 67 3.29 -10.97 24.62
CA VAL A 67 3.01 -10.24 23.37
C VAL A 67 1.49 -10.20 23.15
N GLY A 68 0.82 -9.20 23.72
CA GLY A 68 -0.63 -8.95 23.66
C GLY A 68 -0.96 -7.45 23.66
N LYS A 69 -2.16 -7.11 23.15
CA LYS A 69 -2.55 -5.81 22.53
C LYS A 69 -2.48 -4.52 23.36
N GLU A 70 -2.07 -4.54 24.62
CA GLU A 70 -1.96 -3.33 25.44
C GLU A 70 -0.64 -3.35 26.21
N ARG A 71 0.36 -2.67 25.63
CA ARG A 71 1.71 -2.57 26.19
C ARG A 71 1.71 -1.50 27.29
N GLU A 72 1.28 -1.87 28.51
CA GLU A 72 1.72 -1.18 29.73
C GLU A 72 3.26 -1.11 29.75
N PRO A 73 3.89 -0.11 30.40
CA PRO A 73 5.29 0.20 30.18
C PRO A 73 6.18 -0.93 30.71
N ASP A 74 6.49 -1.85 29.81
CA ASP A 74 7.54 -2.85 29.95
C ASP A 74 8.79 -2.15 30.51
N ARG A 75 9.28 -2.64 31.65
CA ARG A 75 10.45 -2.13 32.38
C ARG A 75 11.67 -1.91 31.48
N TYR A 76 11.73 -2.60 30.33
CA TYR A 76 12.81 -2.51 29.36
C TYR A 76 12.56 -1.47 28.25
N ALA A 77 11.31 -1.06 28.01
CA ALA A 77 10.94 -0.26 26.84
C ALA A 77 11.66 1.09 26.78
N SER A 78 11.84 1.77 27.92
CA SER A 78 12.57 3.04 27.96
C SER A 78 14.04 2.87 27.59
N GLY A 79 14.69 1.84 28.16
CA GLY A 79 16.08 1.51 27.87
C GLY A 79 16.30 1.08 26.43
N LEU A 80 15.43 0.25 25.87
CA LEU A 80 15.53 -0.19 24.48
C LEU A 80 15.34 0.98 23.49
N ARG A 81 14.43 1.92 23.78
CA ARG A 81 14.32 3.18 23.01
C ARG A 81 15.58 4.03 23.13
N PHE A 82 16.17 4.10 24.34
CA PHE A 82 17.42 4.80 24.56
C PHE A 82 18.57 4.18 23.75
N THR A 83 18.68 2.86 23.74
CA THR A 83 19.65 2.11 22.94
C THR A 83 19.49 2.40 21.44
N GLY A 84 18.27 2.27 20.90
CA GLY A 84 18.00 2.50 19.48
C GLY A 84 18.16 3.96 19.04
N LYS A 85 18.04 4.92 19.96
CA LYS A 85 18.13 6.36 19.65
C LYS A 85 19.51 6.94 19.94
N TRP A 86 19.99 6.84 21.17
CA TRP A 86 21.17 7.57 21.65
C TRP A 86 22.45 6.77 21.54
N LEU A 87 22.45 5.48 21.91
CA LEU A 87 23.63 4.62 21.71
C LEU A 87 23.95 4.51 20.22
N LEU A 88 22.94 4.29 19.36
CA LEU A 88 23.13 4.27 17.91
C LEU A 88 23.80 5.57 17.40
N ARG A 89 23.30 6.75 17.82
CA ARG A 89 23.88 8.05 17.44
C ARG A 89 25.32 8.19 17.91
N LEU A 90 25.62 7.76 19.13
CA LEU A 90 26.97 7.80 19.67
C LEU A 90 27.91 6.90 18.85
N SER A 91 27.50 5.67 18.54
CA SER A 91 28.26 4.76 17.69
C SER A 91 28.56 5.35 16.32
N ILE A 92 27.56 6.00 15.69
CA ILE A 92 27.75 6.65 14.39
C ILE A 92 28.76 7.78 14.51
N VAL A 93 28.65 8.64 15.51
CA VAL A 93 29.60 9.74 15.74
C VAL A 93 31.02 9.19 15.88
N LEU A 94 31.22 8.19 16.75
CA LEU A 94 32.51 7.54 16.97
C LEU A 94 33.06 6.85 15.72
N MET A 95 32.19 6.28 14.87
CA MET A 95 32.59 5.72 13.57
C MET A 95 33.29 6.76 12.66
N GLY A 96 33.12 8.06 12.92
CA GLY A 96 33.89 9.12 12.27
C GLY A 96 35.40 8.94 12.46
N LEU A 97 35.85 8.42 13.61
CA LEU A 97 37.25 8.09 13.87
C LEU A 97 37.76 6.88 13.08
N LYS A 98 36.88 6.07 12.49
CA LYS A 98 37.25 4.94 11.62
C LYS A 98 37.37 5.34 10.15
N VAL A 99 37.06 6.59 9.80
CA VAL A 99 37.17 7.09 8.43
C VAL A 99 38.64 7.07 7.97
N GLN A 100 38.91 6.41 6.84
CA GLN A 100 40.24 6.43 6.24
C GLN A 100 40.52 7.80 5.62
N THR A 101 41.78 8.27 5.66
CA THR A 101 42.18 9.61 5.18
C THR A 101 41.89 9.90 3.71
N GLY A 102 41.52 8.89 2.90
CA GLY A 102 41.10 9.01 1.51
C GLY A 102 39.59 9.07 1.26
N PHE A 103 38.76 8.84 2.29
CA PHE A 103 37.32 8.57 2.18
C PHE A 103 36.43 9.80 1.85
N PHE A 104 37.02 11.00 1.87
CA PHE A 104 36.41 12.21 1.30
C PHE A 104 37.01 12.52 -0.08
N GLY A 105 37.32 11.50 -0.87
CA GLY A 105 37.63 11.68 -2.27
C GLY A 105 36.42 12.25 -3.00
N ARG A 106 36.65 13.16 -3.96
CA ARG A 106 35.58 13.69 -4.83
C ARG A 106 34.74 12.56 -5.43
N THR A 107 35.39 11.46 -5.83
CA THR A 107 34.79 10.32 -6.52
C THR A 107 33.73 9.58 -5.69
N GLU A 108 33.94 9.39 -4.39
CA GLU A 108 32.98 8.63 -3.54
C GLU A 108 31.71 9.43 -3.27
N ILE A 109 31.88 10.73 -3.00
CA ILE A 109 30.78 11.67 -2.82
C ILE A 109 29.97 11.79 -4.11
N GLU A 110 30.63 11.96 -5.25
CA GLU A 110 29.99 11.97 -6.58
C GLU A 110 29.18 10.69 -6.82
N THR A 111 29.77 9.52 -6.53
CA THR A 111 29.10 8.22 -6.67
C THR A 111 27.84 8.13 -5.80
N ILE A 112 27.91 8.56 -4.54
CA ILE A 112 26.76 8.61 -3.63
C ILE A 112 25.65 9.48 -4.23
N PHE A 113 25.96 10.70 -4.68
CA PHE A 113 24.95 11.62 -5.21
C PHE A 113 24.37 11.16 -6.55
N ILE A 114 25.17 10.58 -7.44
CA ILE A 114 24.71 10.02 -8.72
C ILE A 114 23.67 8.91 -8.45
N VAL A 115 24.02 7.94 -7.60
CA VAL A 115 23.15 6.80 -7.32
C VAL A 115 21.92 7.25 -6.52
N ALA A 116 22.10 8.05 -5.46
CA ALA A 116 20.99 8.53 -4.63
C ALA A 116 20.03 9.44 -5.41
N GLY A 117 20.56 10.32 -6.27
CA GLY A 117 19.80 11.27 -7.06
C GLY A 117 18.83 10.61 -8.04
N ALA A 118 19.17 9.44 -8.58
CA ALA A 118 18.28 8.67 -9.43
C ALA A 118 17.36 7.73 -8.62
N SER A 119 17.94 6.97 -7.68
CA SER A 119 17.24 5.88 -7.00
C SER A 119 16.16 6.35 -6.02
N ILE A 120 16.38 7.46 -5.29
CA ILE A 120 15.39 7.99 -4.33
C ILE A 120 14.11 8.42 -5.04
N PRO A 121 14.12 9.37 -6.01
CA PRO A 121 12.89 9.77 -6.68
C PRO A 121 12.30 8.64 -7.52
N SER A 122 13.11 7.79 -8.14
CA SER A 122 12.60 6.63 -8.88
C SER A 122 11.79 5.69 -7.98
N THR A 123 12.31 5.36 -6.80
CA THR A 123 11.62 4.53 -5.80
C THR A 123 10.35 5.19 -5.29
N PHE A 124 10.33 6.51 -5.09
CA PHE A 124 9.14 7.24 -4.67
C PHE A 124 7.98 7.08 -5.66
N PHE A 125 8.24 7.32 -6.95
CA PHE A 125 7.22 7.19 -8.00
C PHE A 125 6.82 5.74 -8.21
N PHE A 126 7.78 4.81 -8.17
CA PHE A 126 7.50 3.38 -8.30
C PHE A 126 6.62 2.85 -7.16
N ALA A 127 6.88 3.24 -5.92
CA ALA A 127 6.05 2.88 -4.78
C ALA A 127 4.61 3.41 -4.92
N HIS A 128 4.43 4.58 -5.52
CA HIS A 128 3.11 5.13 -5.80
C HIS A 128 2.37 4.38 -6.91
N VAL A 129 3.07 3.97 -7.97
CA VAL A 129 2.50 3.09 -9.00
C VAL A 129 2.01 1.81 -8.36
N LEU A 130 2.85 1.14 -7.57
CA LEU A 130 2.47 -0.08 -6.85
C LEU A 130 1.32 0.17 -5.88
N GLY A 131 1.28 1.32 -5.22
CA GLY A 131 0.19 1.71 -4.33
C GLY A 131 -1.15 1.77 -5.05
N VAL A 132 -1.19 2.34 -6.26
CA VAL A 132 -2.40 2.35 -7.08
C VAL A 132 -2.73 0.93 -7.58
N ALA A 133 -1.76 0.21 -8.12
CA ALA A 133 -1.94 -1.14 -8.67
C ALA A 133 -2.44 -2.15 -7.60
N LEU A 134 -1.92 -2.06 -6.38
CA LEU A 134 -2.30 -2.91 -5.24
C LEU A 134 -3.46 -2.34 -4.41
N ARG A 135 -4.07 -1.23 -4.86
CA ARG A 135 -5.23 -0.57 -4.21
C ARG A 135 -4.98 -0.26 -2.73
N VAL A 136 -3.80 0.28 -2.42
CA VAL A 136 -3.40 0.71 -1.07
C VAL A 136 -3.69 2.19 -0.89
N ARG A 137 -4.22 2.58 0.29
CA ARG A 137 -4.53 3.98 0.59
C ARG A 137 -3.30 4.87 0.48
N ARG A 138 -3.49 6.06 -0.11
CA ARG A 138 -2.43 7.05 -0.34
C ARG A 138 -1.60 7.37 0.92
N PRO A 139 -2.18 7.61 2.11
CA PRO A 139 -1.38 7.90 3.31
C PRO A 139 -0.40 6.78 3.65
N LEU A 140 -0.84 5.52 3.62
CA LEU A 140 0.04 4.38 3.88
C LEU A 140 1.12 4.22 2.79
N VAL A 141 0.79 4.47 1.52
CA VAL A 141 1.78 4.48 0.42
C VAL A 141 2.84 5.55 0.63
N ASP A 142 2.45 6.77 1.05
CA ASP A 142 3.40 7.85 1.37
C ASP A 142 4.36 7.43 2.49
N LEU A 143 3.86 6.74 3.52
CA LEU A 143 4.67 6.23 4.61
C LEU A 143 5.63 5.13 4.16
N LEU A 144 5.16 4.16 3.38
CA LEU A 144 5.98 3.06 2.86
C LEU A 144 7.07 3.58 1.91
N ALA A 145 6.71 4.48 1.00
CA ALA A 145 7.66 5.13 0.10
C ALA A 145 8.71 5.94 0.88
N GLY A 146 8.27 6.78 1.81
CA GLY A 146 9.14 7.60 2.65
C GLY A 146 10.06 6.80 3.57
N GLY A 147 9.51 5.77 4.22
CA GLY A 147 10.27 4.85 5.06
C GLY A 147 11.34 4.09 4.28
N THR A 148 11.01 3.60 3.09
CA THR A 148 11.93 2.86 2.23
C THR A 148 13.01 3.77 1.63
N MET A 149 12.63 4.96 1.17
CA MET A 149 13.53 5.82 0.41
C MET A 149 14.48 6.69 1.25
N ILE A 150 14.38 6.70 2.60
CA ILE A 150 15.15 7.60 3.48
C ILE A 150 15.81 6.87 4.66
N CYS A 151 15.12 6.79 5.81
CA CYS A 151 15.68 6.30 7.07
C CYS A 151 14.68 5.49 7.92
N GLY A 152 13.75 4.79 7.25
CA GLY A 152 12.84 3.85 7.87
C GLY A 152 11.85 4.51 8.81
N ALA A 153 11.76 4.03 10.05
CA ALA A 153 10.76 4.47 11.02
C ALA A 153 10.79 5.98 11.34
N SER A 154 11.98 6.61 11.29
CA SER A 154 12.09 8.06 11.52
C SER A 154 11.44 8.87 10.40
N ALA A 155 11.56 8.41 9.15
CA ALA A 155 10.89 9.03 8.01
C ALA A 155 9.38 8.79 8.05
N VAL A 156 8.94 7.58 8.41
CA VAL A 156 7.51 7.26 8.61
C VAL A 156 6.89 8.22 9.63
N ASN A 157 7.50 8.37 10.80
CA ASN A 157 7.00 9.27 11.85
C ASN A 157 7.00 10.75 11.42
N ALA A 158 7.98 11.18 10.63
CA ALA A 158 8.06 12.57 10.14
C ALA A 158 7.02 12.87 9.06
N ILE A 159 6.72 11.90 8.19
CA ILE A 159 5.78 12.06 7.07
C ILE A 159 4.34 11.90 7.53
N ALA A 160 4.07 11.11 8.56
CA ALA A 160 2.71 10.77 8.96
C ALA A 160 1.76 11.95 9.23
N PRO A 161 2.17 13.04 9.91
CA PRO A 161 1.31 14.21 10.08
C PRO A 161 0.95 14.87 8.74
N ALA A 162 1.93 14.97 7.83
CA ALA A 162 1.73 15.57 6.50
C ALA A 162 0.91 14.66 5.56
N ALA A 163 1.03 13.35 5.73
CA ALA A 163 0.26 12.33 5.01
C ALA A 163 -1.16 12.15 5.58
N ARG A 164 -1.46 12.72 6.76
CA ARG A 164 -2.70 12.49 7.52
C ARG A 164 -2.94 11.00 7.81
N ALA A 165 -1.86 10.26 8.04
CA ALA A 165 -1.93 8.82 8.27
C ALA A 165 -2.36 8.49 9.71
N HIS A 166 -3.22 7.48 9.85
CA HIS A 166 -3.66 6.99 11.16
C HIS A 166 -2.52 6.27 11.90
N ARG A 167 -2.64 6.14 13.23
CA ARG A 167 -1.61 5.45 14.05
C ARG A 167 -1.40 4.00 13.61
N ASP A 168 -2.46 3.32 13.20
CA ASP A 168 -2.37 1.93 12.73
C ASP A 168 -1.57 1.84 11.42
N GLU A 169 -1.74 2.80 10.50
CA GLU A 169 -0.96 2.87 9.25
C GLU A 169 0.51 3.17 9.52
N GLN A 170 0.81 4.01 10.51
CA GLN A 170 2.19 4.25 10.96
C GLN A 170 2.82 2.97 11.50
N GLY A 171 2.08 2.23 12.34
CA GLY A 171 2.52 0.94 12.87
C GLY A 171 2.82 -0.07 11.76
N VAL A 172 1.90 -0.23 10.81
CA VAL A 172 2.07 -1.11 9.64
C VAL A 172 3.28 -0.69 8.81
N ALA A 173 3.43 0.59 8.48
CA ALA A 173 4.56 1.06 7.69
C ALA A 173 5.91 0.81 8.39
N ILE A 174 5.99 1.04 9.70
CA ILE A 174 7.20 0.75 10.50
C ILE A 174 7.51 -0.75 10.46
N ALA A 175 6.51 -1.62 10.67
CA ALA A 175 6.69 -3.06 10.65
C ALA A 175 7.18 -3.57 9.28
N VAL A 176 6.57 -3.09 8.19
CA VAL A 176 6.94 -3.46 6.81
C VAL A 176 8.36 -2.99 6.47
N VAL A 177 8.70 -1.73 6.76
CA VAL A 177 10.06 -1.21 6.58
C VAL A 177 11.09 -2.05 7.31
N PHE A 178 10.77 -2.42 8.54
CA PHE A 178 11.67 -3.16 9.39
C PHE A 178 11.87 -4.61 8.94
N LEU A 179 10.80 -5.26 8.47
CA LEU A 179 10.88 -6.56 7.80
C LEU A 179 11.91 -6.55 6.65
N PHE A 180 11.88 -5.54 5.80
CA PHE A 180 12.80 -5.45 4.67
C PHE A 180 14.23 -5.07 5.08
N SER A 181 14.41 -4.27 6.13
CA SER A 181 15.73 -4.07 6.73
C SER A 181 16.37 -5.37 7.19
N VAL A 182 15.60 -6.24 7.83
CA VAL A 182 16.10 -7.52 8.34
C VAL A 182 16.33 -8.50 7.21
N THR A 183 15.45 -8.53 6.23
CA THR A 183 15.66 -9.30 4.99
C THR A 183 16.97 -8.88 4.32
N ALA A 184 17.28 -7.58 4.29
CA ALA A 184 18.56 -7.08 3.79
C ALA A 184 19.75 -7.55 4.64
N MET A 185 19.64 -7.58 5.97
CA MET A 185 20.68 -8.09 6.88
C MET A 185 21.10 -9.52 6.58
N LEU A 186 20.20 -10.34 6.05
CA LEU A 186 20.45 -11.75 5.73
C LEU A 186 20.96 -11.97 4.29
N SER A 187 20.58 -11.10 3.36
CA SER A 187 20.76 -11.33 1.92
C SER A 187 21.86 -10.50 1.28
N PHE A 188 22.15 -9.31 1.81
CA PHE A 188 22.99 -8.34 1.10
C PHE A 188 24.43 -8.81 0.95
N ARG A 189 24.98 -9.54 1.93
CA ARG A 189 26.33 -10.06 1.84
C ARG A 189 26.50 -11.08 0.74
N THR A 190 25.62 -12.06 0.71
CA THR A 190 25.65 -13.12 -0.30
C THR A 190 25.49 -12.52 -1.70
N LEU A 191 24.61 -11.53 -1.84
CA LEU A 191 24.42 -10.81 -3.10
C LEU A 191 25.66 -10.00 -3.48
N ALA A 192 26.21 -9.18 -2.57
CA ALA A 192 27.39 -8.36 -2.84
C ALA A 192 28.59 -9.22 -3.28
N PHE A 193 28.80 -10.35 -2.62
CA PHE A 193 29.82 -11.32 -3.00
C PHE A 193 29.55 -11.95 -4.38
N ALA A 194 28.31 -12.35 -4.66
CA ALA A 194 27.92 -12.92 -5.95
C ALA A 194 28.13 -11.95 -7.13
N PHE A 195 27.99 -10.65 -6.89
CA PHE A 195 28.25 -9.61 -7.89
C PHE A 195 29.72 -9.13 -7.92
N GLY A 196 30.58 -9.69 -7.07
CA GLY A 196 32.01 -9.36 -7.01
C GLY A 196 32.31 -7.96 -6.51
N LEU A 197 31.47 -7.40 -5.63
CA LEU A 197 31.70 -6.09 -5.03
C LEU A 197 32.78 -6.16 -3.95
N ASP A 198 33.69 -5.20 -3.94
CA ASP A 198 34.59 -5.01 -2.81
C ASP A 198 33.83 -4.48 -1.58
N ALA A 199 34.50 -4.45 -0.43
CA ALA A 199 33.89 -4.02 0.83
C ALA A 199 33.34 -2.59 0.79
N SER A 200 33.99 -1.68 0.04
CA SER A 200 33.57 -0.28 -0.06
C SER A 200 32.30 -0.15 -0.89
N PHE A 201 32.26 -0.71 -2.10
CA PHE A 201 31.08 -0.70 -2.95
C PHE A 201 29.91 -1.49 -2.34
N ALA A 202 30.18 -2.60 -1.65
CA ALA A 202 29.16 -3.32 -0.90
C ALA A 202 28.59 -2.49 0.27
N GLY A 203 29.45 -1.75 0.97
CA GLY A 203 29.04 -0.79 2.00
C GLY A 203 28.22 0.37 1.44
N LEU A 204 28.62 0.93 0.30
CA LEU A 204 27.88 1.96 -0.43
C LEU A 204 26.48 1.46 -0.80
N TRP A 205 26.39 0.25 -1.35
CA TRP A 205 25.12 -0.37 -1.71
C TRP A 205 24.23 -0.57 -0.50
N SER A 206 24.79 -1.09 0.61
CA SER A 206 24.08 -1.22 1.87
C SER A 206 23.50 0.10 2.37
N GLY A 207 24.31 1.16 2.44
CA GLY A 207 23.85 2.48 2.91
C GLY A 207 22.82 3.14 2.01
N LEU A 208 22.86 2.87 0.70
CA LEU A 208 21.87 3.42 -0.24
C LEU A 208 20.59 2.59 -0.32
N ALA A 209 20.63 1.27 -0.14
CA ALA A 209 19.46 0.41 -0.33
C ALA A 209 18.73 0.06 0.97
N VAL A 210 19.43 -0.25 2.06
CA VAL A 210 18.81 -0.72 3.30
C VAL A 210 17.98 0.39 3.94
N ASN A 211 16.79 0.07 4.44
CA ASN A 211 15.76 1.05 4.76
C ASN A 211 16.09 1.90 6.00
N ASP A 212 16.64 1.33 7.05
CA ASP A 212 17.06 2.05 8.26
C ASP A 212 18.58 2.15 8.43
N LEU A 213 19.01 3.08 9.27
CA LEU A 213 20.42 3.43 9.45
C LEU A 213 21.23 2.34 10.15
N ALA A 214 20.66 1.70 11.16
CA ALA A 214 21.39 0.74 11.96
C ALA A 214 21.60 -0.56 11.18
N SER A 215 20.56 -1.07 10.52
CA SER A 215 20.65 -2.26 9.67
C SER A 215 21.60 -2.05 8.49
N ALA A 216 21.63 -0.85 7.90
CA ALA A 216 22.55 -0.51 6.81
C ALA A 216 24.02 -0.59 7.25
N ILE A 217 24.33 0.01 8.41
CA ILE A 217 25.68 -0.03 8.99
C ILE A 217 26.05 -1.47 9.36
N ALA A 218 25.13 -2.20 9.96
CA ALA A 218 25.34 -3.60 10.33
C ALA A 218 25.66 -4.48 9.10
N VAL A 219 24.93 -4.33 8.00
CA VAL A 219 25.23 -5.00 6.73
C VAL A 219 26.59 -4.57 6.18
N GLY A 220 26.90 -3.27 6.20
CA GLY A 220 28.21 -2.78 5.76
C GLY A 220 29.36 -3.40 6.56
N ALA A 221 29.20 -3.48 7.88
CA ALA A 221 30.18 -4.07 8.78
C ALA A 221 30.39 -5.59 8.53
N GLN A 222 29.37 -6.30 8.03
CA GLN A 222 29.53 -7.70 7.60
C GLN A 222 30.47 -7.85 6.40
N MET A 223 30.69 -6.78 5.61
CA MET A 223 31.64 -6.76 4.48
C MET A 223 33.07 -6.41 4.93
N GLY A 224 33.27 -6.05 6.20
CA GLY A 224 34.51 -5.54 6.75
C GLY A 224 34.42 -4.07 7.17
N GLU A 225 35.51 -3.58 7.77
CA GLU A 225 35.57 -2.24 8.36
C GLU A 225 35.29 -1.12 7.35
N ALA A 226 35.89 -1.22 6.16
CA ALA A 226 35.65 -0.27 5.07
C ALA A 226 34.18 -0.21 4.65
N GLY A 227 33.49 -1.36 4.63
CA GLY A 227 32.07 -1.44 4.29
C GLY A 227 31.16 -0.79 5.33
N GLY A 228 31.46 -0.96 6.62
CA GLY A 228 30.71 -0.32 7.71
C GLY A 228 30.82 1.21 7.65
N VAL A 229 32.03 1.72 7.40
CA VAL A 229 32.28 3.17 7.24
C VAL A 229 31.57 3.70 5.99
N MET A 230 31.67 3.00 4.85
CA MET A 230 30.99 3.40 3.61
C MET A 230 29.46 3.37 3.72
N ALA A 231 28.91 2.39 4.43
CA ALA A 231 27.48 2.33 4.72
C ALA A 231 27.02 3.51 5.60
N ALA A 232 27.78 3.83 6.66
CA ALA A 232 27.47 4.96 7.53
C ALA A 232 27.47 6.30 6.76
N ALA A 233 28.45 6.50 5.88
CA ALA A 233 28.58 7.73 5.11
C ALA A 233 27.49 7.89 4.05
N SER A 234 27.29 6.88 3.20
CA SER A 234 26.27 6.92 2.15
C SER A 234 24.85 7.02 2.72
N LYS A 235 24.56 6.35 3.86
CA LYS A 235 23.28 6.48 4.56
C LYS A 235 23.10 7.86 5.19
N SER A 236 24.14 8.43 5.78
CA SER A 236 24.10 9.80 6.33
C SER A 236 23.89 10.85 5.22
N ALA A 237 24.53 10.68 4.07
CA ALA A 237 24.31 11.52 2.89
C ALA A 237 22.84 11.45 2.42
N ARG A 238 22.23 10.27 2.42
CA ARG A 238 20.80 10.09 2.13
C ARG A 238 19.88 10.76 3.14
N ILE A 239 20.25 10.78 4.42
CA ILE A 239 19.51 11.50 5.46
C ILE A 239 19.56 13.01 5.22
N LEU A 240 20.68 13.56 4.73
CA LEU A 240 20.75 14.98 4.35
C LEU A 240 19.81 15.31 3.18
N LEU A 241 19.59 14.35 2.28
CA LEU A 241 18.61 14.46 1.18
C LEU A 241 17.14 14.39 1.64
N LEU A 242 16.84 14.06 2.91
CA LEU A 242 15.48 14.13 3.48
C LEU A 242 14.90 15.55 3.40
N ALA A 243 15.72 16.56 3.70
CA ALA A 243 15.29 17.95 3.74
C ALA A 243 14.73 18.44 2.39
N PRO A 244 15.43 18.31 1.24
CA PRO A 244 14.87 18.68 -0.06
C PRO A 244 13.64 17.85 -0.43
N VAL A 245 13.59 16.56 -0.10
CA VAL A 245 12.42 15.69 -0.37
C VAL A 245 11.16 16.17 0.37
N LEU A 246 11.28 16.50 1.67
CA LEU A 246 10.16 17.03 2.46
C LEU A 246 9.66 18.36 1.89
N VAL A 247 10.58 19.23 1.45
CA VAL A 247 10.23 20.49 0.78
C VAL A 247 9.47 20.22 -0.53
N SER A 248 9.93 19.27 -1.35
CA SER A 248 9.24 18.89 -2.59
C SER A 248 7.83 18.35 -2.33
N ILE A 249 7.65 17.48 -1.33
CA ILE A 249 6.33 16.94 -0.95
C ILE A 249 5.42 18.07 -0.46
N ALA A 250 5.92 18.97 0.39
CA ALA A 250 5.16 20.12 0.89
C ALA A 250 4.74 21.07 -0.22
N LEU A 251 5.63 21.37 -1.17
CA LEU A 251 5.35 22.21 -2.34
C LEU A 251 4.36 21.56 -3.30
N ALA A 252 4.49 20.25 -3.57
CA ALA A 252 3.57 19.51 -4.42
C ALA A 252 2.15 19.47 -3.85
N ARG A 253 2.00 19.45 -2.51
CA ARG A 253 0.68 19.50 -1.84
C ARG A 253 0.13 20.92 -1.72
N ARG A 254 0.98 21.95 -1.82
CA ARG A 254 0.58 23.37 -1.78
C ARG A 254 -0.25 23.78 -3.01
N SER A 255 -0.19 23.05 -4.13
CA SER A 255 -1.03 23.35 -5.30
C SER A 255 -2.53 23.08 -5.09
N ASN A 256 -2.94 22.48 -3.97
CA ASN A 256 -4.35 22.24 -3.62
C ASN A 256 -4.86 23.02 -2.41
N THR A 257 -4.04 23.84 -1.74
CA THR A 257 -4.50 24.72 -0.64
C THR A 257 -3.67 26.00 -0.57
N SER A 258 -4.37 27.15 -0.62
CA SER A 258 -3.83 28.52 -0.58
C SER A 258 -3.20 28.88 0.77
N THR A 259 -2.00 28.40 1.07
CA THR A 259 -1.23 28.93 2.21
C THR A 259 0.20 29.26 1.80
N SER A 260 0.57 30.52 2.04
CA SER A 260 1.83 31.09 1.58
C SER A 260 2.95 30.87 2.59
N ALA A 261 3.76 29.81 2.42
CA ALA A 261 4.96 29.63 3.24
C ALA A 261 6.11 30.53 2.73
N LYS A 262 6.61 31.42 3.60
CA LYS A 262 7.70 32.37 3.32
C LYS A 262 9.05 31.66 3.14
N LYS A 263 9.84 32.10 2.16
CA LYS A 263 11.17 31.57 1.77
C LYS A 263 12.17 31.41 2.93
N GLY A 264 12.07 32.24 3.98
CA GLY A 264 12.92 32.17 5.18
C GLY A 264 12.54 31.10 6.21
N GLN A 265 11.34 30.51 6.12
CA GLN A 265 10.93 29.41 7.00
C GLN A 265 11.47 28.06 6.51
N LEU A 266 11.70 27.93 5.20
CA LEU A 266 12.28 26.74 4.56
C LEU A 266 13.76 26.57 4.91
N THR A 267 14.56 27.62 4.86
CA THR A 267 15.99 27.55 5.25
C THR A 267 16.19 27.22 6.73
N LYS A 268 15.35 27.78 7.62
CA LYS A 268 15.35 27.43 9.04
C LYS A 268 14.95 25.97 9.27
N SER A 269 13.94 25.48 8.54
CA SER A 269 13.49 24.09 8.61
C SER A 269 14.53 23.08 8.09
N VAL A 270 15.40 23.45 7.15
CA VAL A 270 16.49 22.59 6.64
C VAL A 270 17.64 22.50 7.65
N VAL A 271 18.00 23.62 8.29
CA VAL A 271 19.03 23.64 9.35
C VAL A 271 18.55 22.89 10.59
N ASP A 272 17.28 23.03 10.96
CA ASP A 272 16.67 22.28 12.07
C ASP A 272 16.51 20.77 11.74
N ALA A 273 16.46 20.41 10.45
CA ALA A 273 16.36 19.02 9.99
C ALA A 273 17.71 18.27 9.96
N LEU A 274 18.84 18.98 10.04
CA LEU A 274 20.18 18.38 10.07
C LEU A 274 20.39 17.65 11.41
N PRO A 275 20.44 16.31 11.43
CA PRO A 275 20.59 15.59 12.68
C PRO A 275 21.97 15.87 13.28
N ALA A 276 22.00 16.33 14.54
CA ALA A 276 23.25 16.69 15.23
C ALA A 276 24.32 15.57 15.24
N PHE A 277 23.92 14.30 15.17
CA PHE A 277 24.86 13.18 15.10
C PHE A 277 25.64 13.13 13.78
N ILE A 278 25.09 13.63 12.67
CA ILE A 278 25.82 13.74 11.39
C ILE A 278 26.93 14.78 11.52
N VAL A 279 26.66 15.91 12.16
CA VAL A 279 27.67 16.94 12.45
C VAL A 279 28.77 16.35 13.33
N GLY A 280 28.41 15.59 14.36
CA GLY A 280 29.39 14.89 15.21
C GLY A 280 30.24 13.87 14.45
N TYR A 281 29.65 13.08 13.55
CA TYR A 281 30.37 12.15 12.68
C TYR A 281 31.40 12.87 11.80
N VAL A 282 30.98 13.95 11.11
CA VAL A 282 31.88 14.74 10.27
C VAL A 282 32.99 15.37 11.10
N ALA A 283 32.67 15.92 12.28
CA ALA A 283 33.66 16.50 13.18
C ALA A 283 34.72 15.47 13.61
N LEU A 284 34.31 14.28 14.03
CA LEU A 284 35.26 13.22 14.39
C LEU A 284 36.03 12.67 13.19
N ALA A 285 35.44 12.64 11.99
CA ALA A 285 36.17 12.31 10.78
C ALA A 285 37.24 13.36 10.43
N LEU A 286 36.97 14.64 10.66
CA LEU A 286 37.99 15.68 10.53
C LEU A 286 39.09 15.55 11.59
N VAL A 287 38.73 15.22 12.83
CA VAL A 287 39.69 14.91 13.90
C VAL A 287 40.56 13.71 13.52
N ARG A 288 39.98 12.66 12.95
CA ARG A 288 40.70 11.49 12.44
C ARG A 288 41.74 11.88 11.40
N VAL A 289 41.32 12.65 10.40
CA VAL A 289 42.18 13.13 9.32
C VAL A 289 43.31 14.03 9.83
N ALA A 290 43.00 14.96 10.75
CA ALA A 290 43.99 15.82 11.37
C ALA A 290 44.97 15.04 12.25
N GLY A 291 44.45 14.09 13.04
CA GLY A 291 45.24 13.24 13.92
C GLY A 291 46.18 12.32 13.16
N ASP A 292 45.74 11.75 12.04
CA ASP A 292 46.64 10.99 11.16
C ASP A 292 47.76 11.86 10.58
N ARG A 293 47.46 13.08 10.14
CA ARG A 293 48.52 13.97 9.62
C ARG A 293 49.50 14.42 10.70
N ALA A 294 49.02 14.65 11.92
CA ALA A 294 49.84 15.16 13.01
C ALA A 294 50.59 14.06 13.79
N PHE A 295 50.02 12.84 13.88
CA PHE A 295 50.45 11.80 14.82
C PHE A 295 50.56 10.40 14.20
N ALA A 296 50.66 10.26 12.87
CA ALA A 296 50.74 8.95 12.17
C ALA A 296 51.76 7.95 12.75
N GLY A 297 52.86 8.42 13.36
CA GLY A 297 53.90 7.58 13.96
C GLY A 297 53.80 7.39 15.48
N ALA A 298 52.83 8.02 16.15
CA ALA A 298 52.74 8.02 17.61
C ALA A 298 51.99 6.76 18.13
N PRO A 299 52.59 5.92 18.99
CA PRO A 299 51.93 4.74 19.56
C PRO A 299 50.66 5.08 20.35
N ALA A 300 50.61 6.26 20.95
CA ALA A 300 49.44 6.76 21.67
C ALA A 300 48.23 6.97 20.73
N TRP A 301 48.45 7.43 19.50
CA TRP A 301 47.40 7.61 18.51
C TRP A 301 46.83 6.26 18.06
N ALA A 302 47.71 5.29 17.77
CA ALA A 302 47.29 3.92 17.45
C ALA A 302 46.49 3.27 18.58
N SER A 303 46.92 3.45 19.83
CA SER A 303 46.23 2.93 21.01
C SER A 303 44.86 3.58 21.22
N PHE A 304 44.75 4.89 21.00
CA PHE A 304 43.49 5.62 21.06
C PHE A 304 42.47 5.09 20.04
N LEU A 305 42.90 4.86 18.80
CA LEU A 305 42.04 4.31 17.74
C LEU A 305 41.65 2.85 18.01
N ALA A 306 42.55 2.05 18.58
CA ALA A 306 42.24 0.68 18.98
C ALA A 306 41.19 0.65 20.10
N ALA A 307 41.25 1.59 21.05
CA ALA A 307 40.25 1.74 22.09
C ALA A 307 38.90 2.20 21.52
N ASP A 308 38.89 3.19 20.62
CA ASP A 308 37.69 3.61 19.89
C ASP A 308 37.04 2.44 19.14
N LYS A 309 37.85 1.64 18.44
CA LYS A 309 37.38 0.46 17.71
C LYS A 309 36.62 -0.50 18.62
N LEU A 310 37.18 -0.84 19.77
CA LEU A 310 36.54 -1.73 20.75
C LEU A 310 35.22 -1.14 21.29
N VAL A 311 35.19 0.16 21.57
CA VAL A 311 33.96 0.85 22.02
C VAL A 311 32.89 0.81 20.94
N VAL A 312 33.23 1.13 19.69
CA VAL A 312 32.29 1.10 18.56
C VAL A 312 31.73 -0.30 18.33
N ASP A 313 32.57 -1.33 18.38
CA ASP A 313 32.15 -2.72 18.15
C ASP A 313 31.16 -3.19 19.23
N VAL A 314 31.44 -2.90 20.51
CA VAL A 314 30.53 -3.19 21.64
C VAL A 314 29.21 -2.42 21.51
N LEU A 315 29.27 -1.13 21.15
CA LEU A 315 28.06 -0.34 20.98
C LEU A 315 27.22 -0.86 19.80
N MET A 316 27.84 -1.21 18.68
CA MET A 316 27.14 -1.74 17.50
C MET A 316 26.47 -3.09 17.78
N SER A 317 27.16 -4.00 18.48
CA SER A 317 26.57 -5.25 18.92
C SER A 317 25.38 -5.02 19.87
N THR A 318 25.54 -4.11 20.84
CA THR A 318 24.46 -3.72 21.78
C THR A 318 23.26 -3.11 21.08
N VAL A 319 23.50 -2.21 20.12
CA VAL A 319 22.44 -1.58 19.32
C VAL A 319 21.71 -2.62 18.48
N SER A 320 22.44 -3.56 17.88
CA SER A 320 21.86 -4.64 17.07
C SER A 320 21.01 -5.59 17.90
N ALA A 321 21.44 -5.94 19.11
CA ALA A 321 20.60 -6.66 20.07
C ALA A 321 19.33 -5.89 20.44
N GLY A 322 19.46 -4.59 20.69
CA GLY A 322 18.33 -3.70 20.95
C GLY A 322 17.33 -3.66 19.79
N ILE A 323 17.82 -3.68 18.55
CA ILE A 323 16.98 -3.76 17.34
C ILE A 323 16.29 -5.12 17.24
N GLY A 324 17.02 -6.20 17.51
CA GLY A 324 16.47 -7.55 17.62
C GLY A 324 15.30 -7.61 18.61
N LEU A 325 15.44 -6.95 19.76
CA LEU A 325 14.38 -6.86 20.78
C LEU A 325 13.19 -5.96 20.40
N HIS A 326 13.21 -5.33 19.22
CA HIS A 326 12.05 -4.65 18.63
C HIS A 326 11.42 -5.45 17.47
N LEU A 327 11.99 -6.59 17.06
CA LEU A 327 11.48 -7.47 15.99
C LEU A 327 10.26 -8.26 16.43
N ASP A 328 9.08 -7.66 16.49
CA ASP A 328 7.85 -8.41 16.71
C ASP A 328 7.36 -9.05 15.40
N VAL A 329 7.68 -10.34 15.20
CA VAL A 329 7.29 -11.10 14.01
C VAL A 329 5.76 -11.20 13.87
N ARG A 330 5.01 -11.18 14.97
CA ARG A 330 3.54 -11.25 14.91
C ARG A 330 2.94 -9.98 14.34
N SER A 331 3.50 -8.82 14.68
CA SER A 331 3.08 -7.53 14.11
C SER A 331 3.33 -7.47 12.59
N VAL A 332 4.40 -8.12 12.14
CA VAL A 332 4.72 -8.25 10.71
C VAL A 332 3.71 -9.17 10.03
N LEU A 333 3.42 -10.34 10.61
CA LEU A 333 2.44 -11.28 10.08
C LEU A 333 1.01 -10.74 10.08
N ALA A 334 0.68 -9.82 11.00
CA ALA A 334 -0.61 -9.14 11.06
C ALA A 334 -0.76 -7.98 10.05
N SER A 335 0.30 -7.65 9.31
CA SER A 335 0.27 -6.57 8.31
C SER A 335 -0.53 -6.96 7.07
N SER A 336 -1.20 -5.99 6.45
CA SER A 336 -1.91 -6.21 5.18
C SER A 336 -0.96 -6.70 4.08
N ALA A 337 -1.29 -7.82 3.42
CA ALA A 337 -0.51 -8.36 2.30
C ALA A 337 -0.28 -7.32 1.18
N ARG A 338 -1.26 -6.44 0.95
CA ARG A 338 -1.15 -5.34 -0.03
C ARG A 338 -0.10 -4.31 0.40
N ALA A 339 -0.06 -3.96 1.69
CA ALA A 339 0.94 -3.04 2.25
C ALA A 339 2.36 -3.65 2.21
N VAL A 340 2.47 -4.93 2.54
CA VAL A 340 3.72 -5.70 2.39
C VAL A 340 4.16 -5.70 0.93
N GLY A 341 3.24 -5.91 -0.02
CA GLY A 341 3.56 -5.88 -1.46
C GLY A 341 4.12 -4.54 -1.94
N VAL A 342 3.53 -3.42 -1.51
CA VAL A 342 4.07 -2.07 -1.84
C VAL A 342 5.46 -1.89 -1.23
N GLY A 343 5.64 -2.24 0.05
CA GLY A 343 6.94 -2.14 0.72
C GLY A 343 8.00 -3.04 0.07
N ALA A 344 7.64 -4.28 -0.26
CA ALA A 344 8.51 -5.25 -0.93
C ALA A 344 8.97 -4.73 -2.28
N GLY A 345 8.03 -4.31 -3.11
CA GLY A 345 8.33 -3.79 -4.44
C GLY A 345 9.22 -2.55 -4.37
N ALA A 346 8.93 -1.61 -3.46
CA ALA A 346 9.77 -0.43 -3.26
C ALA A 346 11.19 -0.79 -2.79
N SER A 347 11.33 -1.70 -1.83
CA SER A 347 12.64 -2.13 -1.31
C SER A 347 13.45 -2.91 -2.36
N VAL A 348 12.81 -3.82 -3.10
CA VAL A 348 13.45 -4.58 -4.19
C VAL A 348 13.86 -3.65 -5.32
N TRP A 349 13.02 -2.69 -5.69
CA TRP A 349 13.35 -1.68 -6.71
C TRP A 349 14.56 -0.84 -6.28
N MET A 350 14.54 -0.30 -5.06
CA MET A 350 15.66 0.48 -4.52
C MET A 350 16.95 -0.35 -4.50
N ALA A 351 16.89 -1.57 -3.96
CA ALA A 351 18.05 -2.44 -3.84
C ALA A 351 18.59 -2.86 -5.22
N GLY A 352 17.72 -3.26 -6.14
CA GLY A 352 18.09 -3.70 -7.48
C GLY A 352 18.67 -2.56 -8.33
N LEU A 353 18.02 -1.39 -8.34
CA LEU A 353 18.48 -0.23 -9.10
C LEU A 353 19.83 0.27 -8.60
N THR A 354 19.98 0.43 -7.28
CA THR A 354 21.25 0.86 -6.69
C THR A 354 22.36 -0.17 -6.92
N LEU A 355 22.06 -1.47 -6.79
CA LEU A 355 23.02 -2.53 -7.09
C LEU A 355 23.50 -2.46 -8.54
N ALA A 356 22.58 -2.37 -9.50
CA ALA A 356 22.90 -2.31 -10.91
C ALA A 356 23.78 -1.10 -11.24
N MET A 357 23.43 0.08 -10.71
CA MET A 357 24.25 1.29 -10.88
C MET A 357 25.64 1.14 -10.26
N ILE A 358 25.73 0.61 -9.03
CA ILE A 358 27.00 0.45 -8.32
C ILE A 358 27.90 -0.57 -9.01
N VAL A 359 27.35 -1.67 -9.50
CA VAL A 359 28.10 -2.68 -10.26
C VAL A 359 28.68 -2.07 -11.55
N LEU A 360 27.92 -1.22 -12.25
CA LEU A 360 28.40 -0.51 -13.43
C LEU A 360 29.51 0.49 -13.08
N LEU A 361 29.35 1.23 -11.97
CA LEU A 361 30.35 2.18 -11.48
C LEU A 361 31.64 1.48 -11.04
N ALA A 362 31.53 0.34 -10.34
CA ALA A 362 32.67 -0.48 -9.94
C ALA A 362 33.46 -1.04 -11.13
N ARG A 363 32.81 -1.20 -12.29
CA ARG A 363 33.44 -1.63 -13.55
C ARG A 363 33.90 -0.47 -14.45
N GLY A 364 33.78 0.79 -13.99
CA GLY A 364 34.20 1.98 -14.74
C GLY A 364 33.21 2.46 -15.80
N HIS A 365 31.99 1.92 -15.85
CA HIS A 365 30.95 2.30 -16.83
C HIS A 365 30.05 3.44 -16.31
N THR A 366 30.63 4.56 -15.89
CA THR A 366 29.91 5.68 -15.27
C THR A 366 28.79 6.24 -16.14
N GLY A 367 29.02 6.41 -17.45
CA GLY A 367 28.00 6.91 -18.38
C GLY A 367 26.78 5.98 -18.48
N VAL A 368 27.00 4.67 -18.48
CA VAL A 368 25.93 3.66 -18.53
C VAL A 368 25.16 3.64 -17.21
N ALA A 369 25.85 3.77 -16.07
CA ALA A 369 25.20 3.85 -14.76
C ALA A 369 24.27 5.06 -14.66
N ILE A 370 24.71 6.24 -15.11
CA ILE A 370 23.90 7.47 -15.13
C ILE A 370 22.70 7.29 -16.06
N ALA A 371 22.91 6.76 -17.27
CA ALA A 371 21.83 6.51 -18.23
C ALA A 371 20.78 5.54 -17.67
N LEU A 372 21.20 4.46 -16.99
CA LEU A 372 20.32 3.51 -16.33
C LEU A 372 19.49 4.19 -15.24
N GLY A 373 20.13 4.96 -14.36
CA GLY A 373 19.44 5.70 -13.30
C GLY A 373 18.42 6.71 -13.85
N ALA A 374 18.80 7.46 -14.89
CA ALA A 374 17.92 8.42 -15.55
C ALA A 374 16.73 7.72 -16.23
N ALA A 375 16.96 6.61 -16.95
CA ALA A 375 15.92 5.83 -17.59
C ALA A 375 14.93 5.25 -16.57
N ALA A 376 15.44 4.69 -15.46
CA ALA A 376 14.61 4.16 -14.38
C ALA A 376 13.75 5.25 -13.71
N LEU A 377 14.29 6.46 -13.53
CA LEU A 377 13.52 7.59 -13.03
C LEU A 377 12.45 8.04 -14.01
N LEU A 378 12.81 8.23 -15.29
CA LEU A 378 11.86 8.65 -16.33
C LEU A 378 10.72 7.65 -16.50
N ALA A 379 11.03 6.35 -16.50
CA ALA A 379 10.04 5.28 -16.57
C ALA A 379 9.11 5.31 -15.35
N ALA A 380 9.65 5.42 -14.14
CA ALA A 380 8.84 5.50 -12.91
C ALA A 380 7.93 6.74 -12.91
N VAL A 381 8.41 7.90 -13.38
CA VAL A 381 7.61 9.13 -13.51
C VAL A 381 6.52 8.98 -14.55
N ALA A 382 6.84 8.43 -15.73
CA ALA A 382 5.87 8.22 -16.80
C ALA A 382 4.76 7.27 -16.35
N LEU A 383 5.13 6.15 -15.74
CA LEU A 383 4.18 5.18 -15.20
C LEU A 383 3.32 5.79 -14.08
N HIS A 384 3.94 6.55 -13.18
CA HIS A 384 3.19 7.28 -12.15
C HIS A 384 2.18 8.25 -12.74
N ARG A 385 2.49 8.96 -13.84
CA ARG A 385 1.54 9.87 -14.50
C ARG A 385 0.34 9.13 -15.08
N VAL A 386 0.55 7.97 -15.70
CA VAL A 386 -0.53 7.13 -16.24
C VAL A 386 -1.46 6.67 -15.12
N PHE A 387 -0.91 6.03 -14.09
CA PHE A 387 -1.68 5.53 -12.94
C PHE A 387 -2.33 6.66 -12.11
N ALA A 388 -1.66 7.81 -11.97
CA ALA A 388 -2.22 8.96 -11.28
C ALA A 388 -3.39 9.57 -12.05
N GLY A 389 -3.36 9.54 -13.39
CA GLY A 389 -4.45 9.98 -14.25
C GLY A 389 -5.71 9.14 -14.05
N GLU A 390 -5.58 7.82 -14.08
CA GLU A 390 -6.71 6.89 -13.80
C GLU A 390 -7.27 7.09 -12.37
N ALA A 391 -6.38 7.18 -11.38
CA ALA A 391 -6.80 7.42 -10.00
C ALA A 391 -7.46 8.80 -9.81
N ALA A 392 -7.07 9.80 -10.60
CA ALA A 392 -7.69 11.14 -10.58
C ALA A 392 -9.08 11.12 -11.22
N LYS A 393 -9.25 10.43 -12.36
CA LYS A 393 -10.57 10.22 -12.98
C LYS A 393 -11.53 9.55 -12.01
N THR A 394 -11.09 8.45 -11.38
CA THR A 394 -11.88 7.71 -10.40
C THR A 394 -12.32 8.58 -9.22
N ARG A 395 -11.38 9.35 -8.63
CA ARG A 395 -11.71 10.31 -7.55
C ARG A 395 -12.64 11.43 -8.00
N ALA A 396 -12.55 11.88 -9.25
CA ALA A 396 -13.46 12.89 -9.77
C ALA A 396 -14.88 12.34 -9.89
N ILE A 397 -15.04 11.09 -10.34
CA ILE A 397 -16.33 10.39 -10.38
C ILE A 397 -16.90 10.24 -8.96
N GLU A 398 -16.10 9.77 -8.00
CA GLU A 398 -16.53 9.61 -6.59
C GLU A 398 -16.97 10.94 -5.97
N ARG A 399 -16.24 12.03 -6.24
CA ARG A 399 -16.64 13.37 -5.80
C ARG A 399 -17.97 13.81 -6.41
N ARG A 400 -18.19 13.56 -7.71
CA ARG A 400 -19.46 13.88 -8.39
C ARG A 400 -20.63 13.08 -7.79
N PHE A 401 -20.41 11.82 -7.47
CA PHE A 401 -21.38 10.98 -6.76
C PHE A 401 -21.73 11.56 -5.37
N GLU A 402 -20.72 11.95 -4.59
CA GLU A 402 -20.90 12.58 -3.27
C GLU A 402 -21.65 13.93 -3.35
N GLU A 403 -21.36 14.74 -4.38
CA GLU A 403 -22.01 16.02 -4.66
C GLU A 403 -23.43 15.87 -5.27
N GLY A 404 -23.86 14.64 -5.60
CA GLY A 404 -25.18 14.36 -6.16
C GLY A 404 -25.33 14.77 -7.63
N GLN A 405 -24.23 14.78 -8.39
CA GLN A 405 -24.27 15.04 -9.82
C GLN A 405 -24.67 13.78 -10.59
N LEU A 406 -25.36 13.97 -11.73
CA LEU A 406 -25.68 12.90 -12.66
C LEU A 406 -24.41 12.22 -13.17
N LEU A 407 -24.48 10.89 -13.34
CA LEU A 407 -23.38 10.03 -13.75
C LEU A 407 -23.75 9.26 -15.02
N THR A 408 -22.76 9.07 -15.89
CA THR A 408 -22.95 8.23 -17.08
C THR A 408 -22.94 6.74 -16.70
N LEU A 409 -23.31 5.88 -17.65
CA LEU A 409 -23.32 4.43 -17.42
C LEU A 409 -21.92 3.90 -17.15
N GLU A 410 -20.93 4.36 -17.93
CA GLU A 410 -19.51 4.05 -17.73
C GLU A 410 -19.05 4.47 -16.32
N GLU A 411 -19.38 5.68 -15.88
CA GLU A 411 -19.01 6.19 -14.56
C GLU A 411 -19.61 5.35 -13.41
N CYS A 412 -20.86 4.90 -13.57
CA CYS A 412 -21.50 3.99 -12.64
C CYS A 412 -20.78 2.63 -12.55
N THR A 413 -20.33 2.05 -13.68
CA THR A 413 -19.57 0.78 -13.66
C THR A 413 -18.24 0.92 -12.93
N VAL A 414 -17.54 2.05 -13.08
CA VAL A 414 -16.29 2.34 -12.37
C VAL A 414 -16.52 2.39 -10.85
N LEU A 415 -17.60 3.06 -10.40
CA LEU A 415 -17.94 3.13 -8.98
C LEU A 415 -18.32 1.77 -8.41
N LEU A 416 -19.09 0.97 -9.14
CA LEU A 416 -19.47 -0.39 -8.72
C LEU A 416 -18.24 -1.27 -8.51
N GLU A 417 -17.30 -1.27 -9.46
CA GLU A 417 -16.06 -2.05 -9.35
C GLU A 417 -15.16 -1.56 -8.21
N GLN A 418 -15.05 -0.24 -8.02
CA GLN A 418 -14.26 0.34 -6.93
C GLN A 418 -14.86 -0.03 -5.56
N ARG A 419 -16.18 0.08 -5.40
CA ARG A 419 -16.87 -0.15 -4.13
C ARG A 419 -16.82 -1.61 -3.71
N GLU A 420 -17.07 -2.53 -4.64
CA GLU A 420 -17.01 -3.97 -4.40
C GLU A 420 -15.61 -4.45 -3.98
N ALA A 421 -14.55 -3.80 -4.48
CA ALA A 421 -13.18 -4.13 -4.09
C ALA A 421 -12.79 -3.71 -2.65
N GLY A 422 -13.53 -2.75 -2.09
CA GLY A 422 -13.24 -2.14 -0.78
C GLY A 422 -14.18 -2.61 0.34
N SER A 423 -15.45 -2.87 0.03
CA SER A 423 -16.50 -3.24 0.98
C SER A 423 -17.66 -3.95 0.28
N ALA A 424 -18.60 -4.51 1.05
CA ALA A 424 -19.87 -4.98 0.48
C ALA A 424 -20.65 -3.81 -0.14
N LEU A 425 -21.38 -4.09 -1.22
CA LEU A 425 -22.31 -3.14 -1.83
C LEU A 425 -23.54 -3.01 -0.92
N ASP A 426 -23.70 -1.85 -0.29
CA ASP A 426 -24.85 -1.57 0.58
C ASP A 426 -26.04 -1.00 -0.23
N ASP A 427 -27.23 -1.13 0.35
CA ASP A 427 -28.47 -0.74 -0.33
C ASP A 427 -28.55 0.76 -0.60
N THR A 428 -28.07 1.57 0.33
CA THR A 428 -28.07 3.04 0.23
C THR A 428 -27.23 3.50 -0.96
N PHE A 429 -26.06 2.88 -1.17
CA PHE A 429 -25.21 3.14 -2.31
C PHE A 429 -25.87 2.75 -3.63
N LEU A 430 -26.45 1.54 -3.73
CA LEU A 430 -27.05 1.05 -4.97
C LEU A 430 -28.24 1.90 -5.42
N ARG A 431 -29.13 2.26 -4.48
CA ARG A 431 -30.27 3.16 -4.78
C ARG A 431 -29.80 4.53 -5.23
N ARG A 432 -28.84 5.13 -4.52
CA ARG A 432 -28.27 6.43 -4.88
C ARG A 432 -27.55 6.39 -6.22
N LEU A 433 -26.88 5.29 -6.55
CA LEU A 433 -26.20 5.10 -7.82
C LEU A 433 -27.21 5.07 -8.98
N LEU A 434 -28.32 4.34 -8.84
CA LEU A 434 -29.38 4.33 -9.85
C LEU A 434 -30.07 5.69 -9.97
N ASP A 435 -30.34 6.36 -8.86
CA ASP A 435 -30.95 7.70 -8.86
C ASP A 435 -30.14 8.69 -9.71
N LEU A 436 -28.81 8.69 -9.52
CA LEU A 436 -27.88 9.55 -10.26
C LEU A 436 -27.53 9.04 -11.67
N LEU A 437 -27.88 7.81 -12.03
CA LEU A 437 -27.56 7.22 -13.33
C LEU A 437 -28.37 7.90 -14.43
N SER A 438 -27.69 8.59 -15.33
CA SER A 438 -28.26 9.26 -16.51
C SER A 438 -27.38 8.91 -17.74
N PRO A 439 -27.62 7.77 -18.39
CA PRO A 439 -26.81 7.32 -19.52
C PRO A 439 -26.95 8.26 -20.73
N SER A 440 -25.86 8.42 -21.47
CA SER A 440 -25.90 9.07 -22.78
C SER A 440 -26.48 8.15 -23.85
N ILE A 441 -27.04 8.73 -24.91
CA ILE A 441 -27.60 7.96 -26.05
C ILE A 441 -26.56 6.97 -26.61
N GLY A 442 -25.29 7.39 -26.67
CA GLY A 442 -24.19 6.56 -27.16
C GLY A 442 -23.94 5.31 -26.32
N GLU A 443 -24.07 5.41 -25.00
CA GLU A 443 -23.89 4.27 -24.08
C GLU A 443 -24.97 3.20 -24.22
N LEU A 444 -26.15 3.56 -24.76
CA LEU A 444 -27.27 2.64 -24.95
C LEU A 444 -27.27 1.95 -26.32
N ILE A 445 -26.44 2.39 -27.27
CA ILE A 445 -26.35 1.78 -28.61
C ILE A 445 -26.06 0.27 -28.54
N PRO A 446 -25.08 -0.21 -27.74
CA PRO A 446 -24.80 -1.64 -27.63
C PRO A 446 -26.00 -2.45 -27.14
N ALA A 447 -26.78 -1.93 -26.18
CA ALA A 447 -27.98 -2.61 -25.69
C ALA A 447 -29.05 -2.75 -26.78
N ARG A 448 -29.22 -1.74 -27.64
CA ARG A 448 -30.17 -1.77 -28.77
C ARG A 448 -29.77 -2.77 -29.85
N THR A 449 -28.49 -3.04 -30.01
CA THR A 449 -27.98 -3.99 -31.01
C THR A 449 -27.66 -5.35 -30.43
N SER A 450 -27.95 -5.59 -29.14
CA SER A 450 -27.63 -6.85 -28.48
C SER A 450 -28.27 -8.04 -29.21
N PRO A 451 -27.51 -9.10 -29.51
CA PRO A 451 -28.05 -10.33 -30.08
C PRO A 451 -28.78 -11.19 -29.04
N LEU A 452 -28.71 -10.82 -27.76
CA LEU A 452 -29.25 -11.60 -26.65
C LEU A 452 -30.74 -11.26 -26.45
N GLY A 453 -31.60 -12.23 -26.79
CA GLY A 453 -33.03 -12.15 -26.52
C GLY A 453 -33.37 -12.35 -25.03
N HIS A 454 -34.45 -11.71 -24.57
CA HIS A 454 -35.01 -11.80 -23.21
C HIS A 454 -36.52 -12.09 -23.24
N GLY A 455 -36.94 -13.11 -23.99
CA GLY A 455 -38.35 -13.33 -24.33
C GLY A 455 -38.76 -12.59 -25.61
N GLU A 456 -40.05 -12.64 -25.96
CA GLU A 456 -40.56 -12.05 -27.21
C GLU A 456 -40.43 -10.52 -27.21
N GLY A 457 -39.78 -9.99 -28.25
CA GLY A 457 -39.59 -8.54 -28.43
C GLY A 457 -38.70 -7.86 -27.39
N CYS A 458 -37.98 -8.60 -26.55
CA CYS A 458 -37.08 -8.05 -25.54
C CYS A 458 -35.63 -8.47 -25.81
N ARG A 459 -34.70 -7.56 -25.55
CA ARG A 459 -33.24 -7.76 -25.65
C ARG A 459 -32.58 -7.25 -24.38
N TRP A 460 -31.37 -7.73 -24.09
CA TRP A 460 -30.66 -7.30 -22.89
C TRP A 460 -29.15 -7.32 -23.07
N LEU A 461 -28.46 -6.53 -22.25
CA LEU A 461 -27.00 -6.45 -22.25
C LEU A 461 -26.49 -6.21 -20.84
N THR A 462 -25.41 -6.89 -20.46
CA THR A 462 -24.75 -6.67 -19.16
C THR A 462 -23.57 -5.72 -19.32
N TYR A 463 -23.63 -4.58 -18.64
CA TYR A 463 -22.55 -3.57 -18.62
C TYR A 463 -21.51 -3.86 -17.56
N TRP A 464 -21.94 -4.43 -16.44
CA TRP A 464 -21.05 -4.76 -15.33
C TRP A 464 -21.57 -5.99 -14.59
N GLU A 465 -20.66 -6.80 -14.11
CA GLU A 465 -20.93 -7.95 -13.24
C GLU A 465 -19.80 -7.98 -12.20
N GLY A 466 -20.21 -8.05 -10.95
CA GLY A 466 -19.36 -8.04 -9.78
C GLY A 466 -19.07 -9.45 -9.27
N LYS A 467 -17.99 -9.56 -8.50
CA LYS A 467 -17.57 -10.81 -7.84
C LYS A 467 -18.55 -11.29 -6.77
N THR A 468 -19.41 -10.40 -6.30
CA THR A 468 -20.43 -10.68 -5.27
C THR A 468 -21.77 -11.12 -5.87
N GLY A 469 -21.84 -11.30 -7.19
CA GLY A 469 -23.04 -11.75 -7.90
C GLY A 469 -24.01 -10.63 -8.28
N TRP A 470 -23.63 -9.36 -8.07
CA TRP A 470 -24.39 -8.22 -8.58
C TRP A 470 -24.08 -7.98 -10.06
N ALA A 471 -25.07 -7.53 -10.84
CA ALA A 471 -24.90 -7.15 -12.23
C ALA A 471 -25.70 -5.89 -12.59
N LEU A 472 -25.15 -5.06 -13.48
CA LEU A 472 -25.79 -3.91 -14.09
C LEU A 472 -26.18 -4.26 -15.52
N VAL A 473 -27.48 -4.32 -15.79
CA VAL A 473 -28.07 -4.83 -17.03
C VAL A 473 -28.99 -3.80 -17.64
N ALA A 474 -28.90 -3.56 -18.94
CA ALA A 474 -29.94 -2.85 -19.67
C ALA A 474 -30.88 -3.86 -20.34
N VAL A 475 -32.18 -3.57 -20.30
CA VAL A 475 -33.22 -4.32 -21.00
C VAL A 475 -33.89 -3.39 -22.00
N VAL A 476 -33.86 -3.78 -23.27
CA VAL A 476 -34.49 -3.08 -24.38
C VAL A 476 -35.76 -3.83 -24.77
N ARG A 477 -36.86 -3.09 -24.90
CA ARG A 477 -38.18 -3.62 -25.16
C ARG A 477 -38.74 -2.99 -26.41
N GLU A 478 -39.00 -3.80 -27.43
CA GLU A 478 -39.59 -3.34 -28.68
C GLU A 478 -41.04 -2.89 -28.47
N PRO A 479 -41.57 -2.00 -29.33
CA PRO A 479 -42.98 -1.61 -29.31
C PRO A 479 -43.89 -2.84 -29.29
N GLY A 480 -44.83 -2.88 -28.34
CA GLY A 480 -45.77 -4.00 -28.18
C GLY A 480 -45.23 -5.24 -27.46
N SER A 481 -43.95 -5.25 -27.04
CA SER A 481 -43.40 -6.35 -26.24
C SER A 481 -44.03 -6.41 -24.83
N VAL A 482 -44.30 -7.63 -24.37
CA VAL A 482 -44.94 -7.92 -23.08
C VAL A 482 -44.25 -9.13 -22.47
N THR A 483 -43.79 -9.02 -21.21
CA THR A 483 -43.28 -10.19 -20.50
C THR A 483 -44.44 -11.06 -19.99
N PRO A 484 -44.24 -12.38 -19.84
CA PRO A 484 -45.15 -13.20 -19.06
C PRO A 484 -45.18 -12.77 -17.58
N ILE A 485 -46.16 -13.27 -16.82
CA ILE A 485 -46.21 -13.08 -15.36
C ILE A 485 -45.02 -13.86 -14.77
N HIS A 486 -44.07 -13.16 -14.15
CA HIS A 486 -42.85 -13.79 -13.65
C HIS A 486 -42.33 -13.15 -12.37
N ALA A 487 -41.45 -13.87 -11.67
CA ALA A 487 -40.64 -13.34 -10.58
C ALA A 487 -39.19 -13.81 -10.69
N HIS A 488 -38.28 -12.96 -10.25
CA HIS A 488 -36.83 -13.14 -10.40
C HIS A 488 -36.26 -13.98 -9.24
N PRO A 489 -35.26 -14.84 -9.47
CA PRO A 489 -34.55 -15.55 -8.40
C PRO A 489 -33.55 -14.67 -7.65
N HIS A 490 -33.54 -13.37 -7.94
CA HIS A 490 -32.64 -12.36 -7.41
C HIS A 490 -33.40 -11.08 -7.09
N ARG A 491 -32.84 -10.25 -6.20
CA ARG A 491 -33.35 -8.90 -5.99
C ARG A 491 -33.05 -8.03 -7.21
N MET A 492 -33.99 -7.22 -7.65
CA MET A 492 -33.81 -6.31 -8.78
C MET A 492 -34.15 -4.87 -8.37
N LEU A 493 -33.24 -3.94 -8.65
CA LEU A 493 -33.47 -2.49 -8.58
C LEU A 493 -33.38 -1.93 -9.99
N GLY A 494 -34.45 -1.35 -10.51
CA GLY A 494 -34.56 -0.86 -11.88
C GLY A 494 -34.77 0.64 -11.95
N LYS A 495 -34.43 1.25 -13.08
CA LYS A 495 -34.76 2.63 -13.45
C LYS A 495 -35.20 2.67 -14.90
N ALA A 496 -36.37 3.24 -15.17
CA ALA A 496 -36.82 3.49 -16.53
C ALA A 496 -36.02 4.64 -17.15
N ILE A 497 -35.35 4.41 -18.28
CA ILE A 497 -34.46 5.38 -18.92
C ILE A 497 -35.10 5.97 -20.18
N GLU A 498 -35.61 5.14 -21.08
CA GLU A 498 -36.23 5.62 -22.32
C GLU A 498 -37.58 4.95 -22.58
N GLY A 499 -38.42 5.65 -23.34
CA GLY A 499 -39.77 5.17 -23.68
C GLY A 499 -40.70 5.16 -22.46
N ARG A 500 -41.85 4.50 -22.63
CA ARG A 500 -42.83 4.32 -21.55
C ARG A 500 -42.98 2.85 -21.26
N LEU A 501 -42.87 2.51 -19.98
CA LEU A 501 -43.04 1.17 -19.48
C LEU A 501 -44.30 1.12 -18.62
N GLU A 502 -45.06 0.04 -18.73
CA GLU A 502 -46.15 -0.25 -17.80
C GLU A 502 -45.81 -1.53 -17.04
N GLU A 503 -45.93 -1.46 -15.72
CA GLU A 503 -45.75 -2.58 -14.81
C GLU A 503 -47.10 -2.98 -14.19
N LEU A 504 -47.43 -4.25 -14.29
CA LEU A 504 -48.55 -4.88 -13.61
C LEU A 504 -47.99 -5.76 -12.50
N ARG A 505 -48.37 -5.50 -11.25
CA ARG A 505 -47.92 -6.25 -10.08
C ARG A 505 -48.99 -7.23 -9.62
N PHE A 506 -48.58 -8.44 -9.27
CA PHE A 506 -49.44 -9.52 -8.85
C PHE A 506 -49.04 -10.00 -7.46
N LYS A 507 -50.01 -10.56 -6.74
CA LYS A 507 -49.76 -11.37 -5.53
C LYS A 507 -50.27 -12.78 -5.74
N ASP A 508 -49.63 -13.73 -5.07
CA ASP A 508 -50.10 -15.11 -5.01
C ASP A 508 -51.45 -15.19 -4.28
N VAL A 509 -52.38 -15.96 -4.83
CA VAL A 509 -53.64 -16.35 -4.19
C VAL A 509 -53.87 -17.85 -4.35
N ALA A 510 -54.81 -18.43 -3.61
CA ALA A 510 -55.10 -19.86 -3.72
C ALA A 510 -55.55 -20.21 -5.15
N GLY A 511 -54.76 -21.03 -5.85
CA GLY A 511 -55.05 -21.50 -7.21
C GLY A 511 -54.61 -20.56 -8.34
N GLY A 512 -53.96 -19.43 -8.06
CA GLY A 512 -53.60 -18.47 -9.10
C GLY A 512 -52.98 -17.17 -8.58
N VAL A 513 -53.18 -16.08 -9.33
CA VAL A 513 -52.64 -14.75 -9.02
C VAL A 513 -53.71 -13.68 -9.07
N GLU A 514 -53.55 -12.63 -8.26
CA GLU A 514 -54.44 -11.46 -8.26
C GLU A 514 -53.65 -10.21 -8.66
N LEU A 515 -54.16 -9.45 -9.64
CA LEU A 515 -53.57 -8.18 -10.07
C LEU A 515 -53.76 -7.14 -8.97
N THR A 516 -52.68 -6.67 -8.35
CA THR A 516 -52.74 -5.72 -7.22
C THR A 516 -52.52 -4.27 -7.65
N ALA A 517 -51.76 -4.05 -8.71
CA ALA A 517 -51.47 -2.71 -9.19
C ALA A 517 -51.15 -2.71 -10.68
N ARG A 518 -51.45 -1.59 -11.34
CA ARG A 518 -51.05 -1.28 -12.71
C ARG A 518 -50.52 0.14 -12.72
N GLU A 519 -49.30 0.33 -13.21
CA GLU A 519 -48.62 1.61 -13.16
C GLU A 519 -47.82 1.85 -14.44
N VAL A 520 -48.00 3.01 -15.06
CA VAL A 520 -47.12 3.48 -16.14
C VAL A 520 -45.96 4.21 -15.48
N LEU A 521 -44.76 3.67 -15.62
CA LEU A 521 -43.55 4.19 -15.01
C LEU A 521 -43.20 5.54 -15.61
N ALA A 522 -42.99 6.54 -14.75
CA ALA A 522 -42.45 7.82 -15.15
C ALA A 522 -40.98 7.68 -15.60
N HIS A 523 -40.52 8.63 -16.41
CA HIS A 523 -39.11 8.72 -16.76
C HIS A 523 -38.27 8.83 -15.48
N GLU A 524 -37.18 8.06 -15.40
CA GLU A 524 -36.30 7.97 -14.24
C GLU A 524 -36.92 7.39 -12.96
N GLN A 525 -38.14 6.86 -13.01
CA GLN A 525 -38.76 6.22 -11.87
C GLN A 525 -38.00 4.94 -11.47
N LEU A 526 -37.66 4.85 -10.19
CA LEU A 526 -37.07 3.65 -9.58
C LEU A 526 -38.14 2.58 -9.36
N VAL A 527 -37.79 1.34 -9.69
CA VAL A 527 -38.62 0.14 -9.52
C VAL A 527 -37.83 -0.90 -8.72
N GLU A 528 -38.52 -1.68 -7.92
CA GLU A 528 -37.89 -2.72 -7.10
C GLU A 528 -38.71 -4.00 -7.12
N ALA A 529 -38.01 -5.13 -7.21
CA ALA A 529 -38.56 -6.46 -7.04
C ALA A 529 -37.73 -7.25 -6.00
N GLU A 530 -38.41 -7.75 -4.97
CA GLU A 530 -37.82 -8.55 -3.88
C GLU A 530 -37.83 -10.05 -4.23
N GLY A 531 -37.18 -10.39 -5.35
CA GLY A 531 -37.03 -11.78 -5.78
C GLY A 531 -38.36 -12.50 -6.04
N LEU A 532 -38.46 -13.76 -5.60
CA LEU A 532 -39.55 -14.68 -5.96
C LEU A 532 -40.94 -14.30 -5.42
N ALA A 533 -41.01 -13.34 -4.50
CA ALA A 533 -42.27 -12.82 -3.95
C ALA A 533 -42.89 -11.72 -4.82
N SER A 534 -42.11 -11.09 -5.70
CA SER A 534 -42.55 -9.97 -6.52
C SER A 534 -42.92 -10.44 -7.93
N LEU A 535 -44.17 -10.85 -8.10
CA LEU A 535 -44.72 -11.24 -9.39
C LEU A 535 -45.12 -10.00 -10.20
N HIS A 536 -44.63 -9.91 -11.42
CA HIS A 536 -44.97 -8.79 -12.29
C HIS A 536 -44.98 -9.12 -13.79
N VAL A 537 -45.60 -8.22 -14.54
CA VAL A 537 -45.54 -8.12 -15.99
C VAL A 537 -45.05 -6.73 -16.33
N VAL A 538 -44.07 -6.64 -17.24
CA VAL A 538 -43.56 -5.38 -17.76
C VAL A 538 -43.79 -5.35 -19.27
N ARG A 539 -44.29 -4.22 -19.77
CA ARG A 539 -44.48 -4.01 -21.22
C ARG A 539 -44.01 -2.65 -21.67
N ALA A 540 -43.66 -2.54 -22.94
CA ALA A 540 -43.50 -1.26 -23.62
C ALA A 540 -44.87 -0.69 -24.01
N VAL A 541 -45.05 0.62 -23.82
CA VAL A 541 -46.28 1.35 -24.14
C VAL A 541 -46.04 2.41 -25.21
N GLY A 542 -46.76 2.29 -26.32
CA GLY A 542 -46.68 3.20 -27.48
C GLY A 542 -45.83 2.63 -28.63
N ASP A 543 -45.50 3.50 -29.57
CA ASP A 543 -44.88 3.11 -30.85
C ASP A 543 -43.34 3.17 -30.84
N ALA A 544 -42.74 3.51 -29.70
CA ALA A 544 -41.29 3.62 -29.53
C ALA A 544 -40.76 2.51 -28.61
N PRO A 545 -39.53 2.01 -28.86
CA PRO A 545 -38.86 1.12 -27.92
C PRO A 545 -38.69 1.76 -26.54
N ALA A 546 -38.70 0.93 -25.51
CA ALA A 546 -38.44 1.35 -24.14
C ALA A 546 -37.18 0.68 -23.60
N ILE A 547 -36.43 1.38 -22.74
CA ILE A 547 -35.20 0.89 -22.14
C ILE A 547 -35.26 1.13 -20.62
N ASP A 548 -34.99 0.07 -19.87
CA ASP A 548 -34.76 0.14 -18.43
C ASP A 548 -33.38 -0.43 -18.05
N ILE A 549 -32.76 0.16 -17.03
CA ILE A 549 -31.49 -0.31 -16.48
C ILE A 549 -31.75 -0.91 -15.10
N GLN A 550 -31.20 -2.08 -14.86
CA GLN A 550 -31.44 -2.91 -13.69
C GLN A 550 -30.12 -3.29 -13.01
N LEU A 551 -30.04 -3.07 -11.70
CA LEU A 551 -29.12 -3.75 -10.80
C LEU A 551 -29.75 -5.05 -10.31
N ARG A 552 -29.21 -6.18 -10.75
CA ARG A 552 -29.62 -7.53 -10.37
C ARG A 552 -28.68 -8.06 -9.30
N GLY A 553 -29.21 -8.47 -8.17
CA GLY A 553 -28.45 -8.99 -7.03
C GLY A 553 -28.08 -10.47 -7.18
N PRO A 554 -27.40 -11.03 -6.16
CA PRO A 554 -27.07 -12.45 -6.13
C PRO A 554 -28.32 -13.34 -6.07
N GLU A 555 -28.24 -14.52 -6.68
CA GLU A 555 -29.34 -15.48 -6.70
C GLU A 555 -29.61 -16.14 -5.34
N VAL A 556 -30.87 -16.49 -5.10
CA VAL A 556 -31.35 -17.10 -3.85
C VAL A 556 -31.46 -18.63 -3.94
N GLY A 557 -30.72 -19.28 -4.84
CA GLY A 557 -30.62 -20.75 -4.93
C GLY A 557 -31.91 -21.49 -5.35
N LYS A 558 -32.94 -20.76 -5.79
CA LYS A 558 -34.17 -21.28 -6.39
C LYS A 558 -34.35 -20.65 -7.78
N PRO A 559 -34.88 -21.37 -8.78
CA PRO A 559 -35.08 -20.81 -10.11
C PRO A 559 -36.18 -19.74 -10.14
N GLY A 560 -36.16 -18.89 -11.17
CA GLY A 560 -37.22 -17.89 -11.42
C GLY A 560 -38.58 -18.55 -11.63
N ARG A 561 -39.65 -17.83 -11.29
CA ARG A 561 -41.04 -18.28 -11.43
C ARG A 561 -41.65 -17.70 -12.69
N LEU A 562 -42.32 -18.53 -13.47
CA LEU A 562 -43.14 -18.14 -14.61
C LEU A 562 -44.56 -18.63 -14.35
N LEU A 563 -45.57 -17.77 -14.46
CA LEU A 563 -46.97 -18.19 -14.34
C LEU A 563 -47.68 -18.13 -15.68
N ARG A 564 -48.23 -19.27 -16.10
CA ARG A 564 -49.08 -19.38 -17.27
C ARG A 564 -50.56 -19.41 -16.85
N PRO A 565 -51.39 -18.46 -17.33
CA PRO A 565 -52.83 -18.53 -17.15
C PRO A 565 -53.40 -19.85 -17.67
N ALA A 566 -54.32 -20.46 -16.92
CA ALA A 566 -54.95 -21.74 -17.27
C ALA A 566 -55.90 -21.65 -18.49
N ARG A 567 -56.23 -20.42 -18.91
CA ARG A 567 -57.05 -20.09 -20.09
C ARG A 567 -56.39 -18.94 -20.83
N ASP A 568 -56.71 -18.78 -22.11
CA ASP A 568 -56.26 -17.65 -22.90
C ASP A 568 -56.89 -16.36 -22.37
N VAL A 569 -56.14 -15.63 -21.53
CA VAL A 569 -56.58 -14.41 -20.85
C VAL A 569 -55.64 -13.30 -21.27
N ASP A 570 -56.20 -12.24 -21.85
CA ASP A 570 -55.46 -11.02 -22.12
C ASP A 570 -55.19 -10.26 -20.81
N VAL A 571 -54.02 -10.53 -20.23
CA VAL A 571 -53.54 -9.94 -18.97
C VAL A 571 -53.57 -8.41 -19.01
N LEU A 572 -53.45 -7.81 -20.19
CA LEU A 572 -53.39 -6.36 -20.37
C LEU A 572 -54.75 -5.66 -20.20
N THR A 573 -55.85 -6.39 -20.29
CA THR A 573 -57.20 -5.84 -20.14
C THR A 573 -57.79 -6.03 -18.74
N LEU A 574 -57.08 -6.74 -17.86
CA LEU A 574 -57.58 -7.09 -16.53
C LEU A 574 -57.68 -5.88 -15.60
N PRO A 575 -58.82 -5.69 -14.89
CA PRO A 575 -58.94 -4.67 -13.86
C PRO A 575 -58.14 -5.05 -12.60
N VAL A 576 -57.69 -4.05 -11.85
CA VAL A 576 -57.06 -4.28 -10.53
C VAL A 576 -58.05 -5.01 -9.62
N GLY A 577 -57.57 -6.06 -8.94
CA GLY A 577 -58.37 -7.00 -8.15
C GLY A 577 -58.82 -8.25 -8.92
N ALA A 578 -58.59 -8.33 -10.24
CA ALA A 578 -58.89 -9.52 -11.02
C ALA A 578 -58.02 -10.71 -10.60
N ARG A 579 -58.65 -11.88 -10.50
CA ARG A 579 -57.99 -13.17 -10.19
C ARG A 579 -57.89 -14.02 -11.45
N ILE A 580 -56.73 -14.63 -11.63
CA ILE A 580 -56.41 -15.50 -12.76
C ILE A 580 -55.93 -16.82 -12.19
N ASP A 581 -56.60 -17.92 -12.57
CA ASP A 581 -56.07 -19.26 -12.31
C ASP A 581 -54.83 -19.45 -13.17
N ALA A 582 -53.70 -19.82 -12.56
CA ALA A 582 -52.43 -19.95 -13.26
C ALA A 582 -51.61 -21.13 -12.73
N THR A 583 -50.86 -21.77 -13.63
CA THR A 583 -49.90 -22.81 -13.28
C THR A 583 -48.49 -22.24 -13.26
N GLU A 584 -47.74 -22.57 -12.22
CA GLU A 584 -46.33 -22.18 -12.07
C GLU A 584 -45.42 -23.12 -12.87
N GLU A 585 -44.50 -22.51 -13.63
CA GLU A 585 -43.43 -23.13 -14.38
C GLU A 585 -42.09 -22.48 -14.00
N ILE A 586 -40.99 -23.14 -14.34
CA ILE A 586 -39.64 -22.58 -14.18
C ILE A 586 -39.41 -21.56 -15.29
N ASP A 587 -39.04 -20.33 -14.93
CA ASP A 587 -38.63 -19.32 -15.90
C ASP A 587 -37.20 -19.61 -16.39
N ALA A 588 -37.12 -20.24 -17.57
CA ALA A 588 -35.85 -20.59 -18.21
C ALA A 588 -35.34 -19.51 -19.18
N ARG A 589 -35.91 -18.29 -19.18
CA ARG A 589 -35.48 -17.24 -20.12
C ARG A 589 -34.02 -16.82 -19.86
N PRO A 590 -33.20 -16.60 -20.90
CA PRO A 590 -31.83 -16.12 -20.75
C PRO A 590 -31.78 -14.80 -19.96
N GLY A 591 -30.87 -14.69 -19.00
CA GLY A 591 -30.76 -13.51 -18.15
C GLY A 591 -31.62 -13.52 -16.88
N GLN A 592 -32.50 -14.51 -16.69
CA GLN A 592 -33.27 -14.67 -15.44
C GLN A 592 -32.42 -15.24 -14.31
N SER A 593 -31.48 -16.14 -14.63
CA SER A 593 -30.49 -16.66 -13.69
C SER A 593 -29.18 -15.85 -13.71
N GLY A 594 -28.38 -15.97 -12.66
CA GLY A 594 -27.07 -15.33 -12.45
C GLY A 594 -26.05 -15.73 -13.51
N ASP A 595 -26.14 -16.97 -14.02
CA ASP A 595 -25.38 -17.42 -15.21
C ASP A 595 -25.71 -16.60 -16.46
N GLY A 596 -26.91 -16.01 -16.50
CA GLY A 596 -27.34 -15.07 -17.53
C GLY A 596 -26.48 -13.80 -17.51
N ALA A 597 -26.27 -13.14 -16.37
CA ALA A 597 -25.43 -11.93 -16.32
C ALA A 597 -24.02 -12.16 -16.91
N ALA A 598 -23.42 -13.33 -16.65
CA ALA A 598 -22.13 -13.73 -17.21
C ALA A 598 -22.15 -13.94 -18.73
N ALA A 599 -23.23 -14.52 -19.29
CA ALA A 599 -23.41 -14.69 -20.74
C ALA A 599 -23.55 -13.35 -21.48
N GLY A 600 -23.95 -12.28 -20.79
CA GLY A 600 -24.15 -10.94 -21.32
C GLY A 600 -22.90 -10.26 -21.88
N ARG A 601 -21.71 -10.60 -21.37
CA ARG A 601 -20.42 -10.06 -21.82
C ARG A 601 -19.80 -10.80 -23.02
N ALA A 602 -20.15 -12.06 -23.25
CA ALA A 602 -19.57 -12.80 -24.37
C ALA A 602 -20.02 -12.28 -25.75
N ALA A 603 -21.03 -11.40 -25.77
CA ALA A 603 -21.58 -10.77 -26.96
C ALA A 603 -21.06 -9.33 -27.23
N THR A 604 -20.25 -8.75 -26.33
CA THR A 604 -19.51 -7.49 -26.51
C THR A 604 -18.08 -7.76 -26.92
#